data_AF-A0AAW1E7L4-F1
#
_entry.id   AF-A0AAW1E7L4-F1
#
_cell.length_a   1.000
_cell.length_b   1.000
_cell.length_c   1.000
_cell.angle_alpha   90.00
_cell.angle_beta   90.00
_cell.angle_gamma   90.00
#
_symmetry.space_group_name_H-M   'P 1'
#
loop_
_entity.id
_entity.type
_entity.pdbx_description
1 polymer ?
#
loop_
_entity_poly.entity_id
_entity_poly.type
_entity_poly.pdbx_seq_one_letter_code
_entity_poly.pdbx_strand_id
1 'polypeptide(L)'
;MFDPNLFDQKHIQSQSSVALTVFAVGKYLDVYLGNFITSAEKHFMLGLQVTYYVFTDQADKVPIIELGPRRSLKVIQEFKGRFGSEALGDSVALVHAWYYKLPKDKFTYDRNPKSKAYMETGDYYYHAAIFGGLCDNVKDLADYCFLGIMEDKLNNVEALWHDESHLNKYFWLHKPSRLVSPEYCWDPVINEKRDINVTRLIWAPKHYDKLRTR
;
A
#
# COMPACT_ATOMS: atom_id res chain seq x y z
N MET A 1 1.99 -16.92 12.30
CA MET A 1 3.40 -16.60 12.63
C MET A 1 4.28 -17.16 11.51
N PHE A 2 5.45 -16.58 11.26
CA PHE A 2 6.39 -16.99 10.19
C PHE A 2 7.83 -16.89 10.71
N ASP A 3 8.77 -17.63 10.12
CA ASP A 3 10.21 -17.42 10.36
C ASP A 3 10.75 -16.43 9.32
N PRO A 4 11.20 -15.22 9.71
CA PRO A 4 11.75 -14.24 8.77
C PRO A 4 13.00 -14.75 8.04
N ASN A 5 13.83 -15.57 8.71
CA ASN A 5 15.13 -15.99 8.18
C ASN A 5 14.97 -16.92 6.97
N LEU A 6 13.96 -17.79 6.99
CA LEU A 6 13.67 -18.71 5.89
C LEU A 6 13.25 -17.97 4.61
N PHE A 7 12.42 -16.93 4.73
CA PHE A 7 12.04 -16.10 3.58
C PHE A 7 13.23 -15.25 3.09
N ASP A 8 13.98 -14.62 4.00
CA ASP A 8 15.14 -13.81 3.62
C ASP A 8 16.22 -14.67 2.93
N GLN A 9 16.54 -15.87 3.45
CA GLN A 9 17.45 -16.82 2.80
C GLN A 9 16.96 -17.21 1.39
N LYS A 10 15.68 -17.59 1.25
CA LYS A 10 15.11 -17.97 -0.06
C LYS A 10 15.23 -16.84 -1.09
N HIS A 11 14.86 -15.62 -0.71
CA HIS A 11 14.88 -14.47 -1.61
C HIS A 11 16.29 -13.94 -1.91
N ILE A 12 17.25 -14.09 -0.98
CA ILE A 12 18.67 -13.84 -1.23
C ILE A 12 19.25 -14.87 -2.21
N GLN A 13 18.94 -16.16 -2.03
CA GLN A 13 19.38 -17.25 -2.91
C GLN A 13 18.82 -17.07 -4.34
N SER A 14 17.56 -16.68 -4.48
CA SER A 14 16.94 -16.38 -5.79
C SER A 14 17.26 -14.97 -6.33
N GLN A 15 18.20 -14.24 -5.71
CA GLN A 15 18.63 -12.89 -6.10
C GLN A 15 17.46 -11.90 -6.32
N SER A 16 16.43 -11.96 -5.48
CA SER A 16 15.23 -11.14 -5.61
C SER A 16 15.53 -9.64 -5.46
N SER A 17 15.03 -8.86 -6.41
CA SER A 17 14.91 -7.41 -6.33
C SER A 17 13.46 -7.00 -6.06
N VAL A 18 13.26 -5.92 -5.29
CA VAL A 18 11.93 -5.41 -4.93
C VAL A 18 11.77 -3.98 -5.45
N ALA A 19 10.68 -3.72 -6.17
CA ALA A 19 10.25 -2.39 -6.56
C ALA A 19 9.31 -1.79 -5.48
N LEU A 20 9.41 -0.49 -5.20
CA LEU A 20 8.48 0.21 -4.31
C LEU A 20 8.03 1.55 -4.92
N THR A 21 6.82 1.57 -5.49
CA THR A 21 6.26 2.63 -6.36
C THR A 21 5.22 3.49 -5.65
N VAL A 22 5.47 4.80 -5.45
CA VAL A 22 4.57 5.60 -4.60
C VAL A 22 4.67 7.13 -4.80
N PHE A 23 3.63 7.86 -4.36
CA PHE A 23 3.24 9.19 -4.81
C PHE A 23 3.24 10.28 -3.71
N ALA A 24 3.63 11.50 -4.06
CA ALA A 24 3.28 12.75 -3.37
C ALA A 24 3.28 13.85 -4.39
N VAL A 25 2.18 14.59 -4.43
CA VAL A 25 2.03 15.80 -5.22
C VAL A 25 1.93 16.97 -4.24
N GLY A 26 2.64 18.05 -4.53
CA GLY A 26 2.73 19.24 -3.69
C GLY A 26 3.27 18.95 -2.29
N LYS A 27 2.61 19.52 -1.28
CA LYS A 27 3.08 19.58 0.12
C LYS A 27 3.28 18.22 0.80
N TYR A 28 2.75 17.14 0.25
CA TYR A 28 3.01 15.78 0.74
C TYR A 28 4.50 15.41 0.62
N LEU A 29 5.21 15.98 -0.36
CA LEU A 29 6.65 15.80 -0.53
C LEU A 29 7.42 16.42 0.65
N ASP A 30 7.19 17.71 0.93
CA ASP A 30 7.93 18.46 1.95
C ASP A 30 7.77 17.87 3.37
N VAL A 31 6.65 17.18 3.65
CA VAL A 31 6.26 16.76 5.01
C VAL A 31 6.60 15.30 5.33
N TYR A 32 6.45 14.37 4.39
CA TYR A 32 6.55 12.93 4.69
C TYR A 32 7.77 12.23 4.07
N LEU A 33 8.34 12.78 2.99
CA LEU A 33 9.37 12.10 2.19
C LEU A 33 10.66 11.78 2.96
N GLY A 34 11.30 12.79 3.57
CA GLY A 34 12.60 12.59 4.24
C GLY A 34 12.53 11.48 5.30
N ASN A 35 11.42 11.43 6.03
CA ASN A 35 11.15 10.40 7.04
C ASN A 35 10.89 9.02 6.40
N PHE A 36 10.29 8.94 5.20
CA PHE A 36 10.12 7.67 4.51
C PHE A 36 11.41 6.94 4.27
N ILE A 37 12.31 7.51 3.48
CA ILE A 37 13.45 6.74 2.97
C ILE A 37 14.42 6.45 4.12
N THR A 38 14.58 7.43 5.02
CA THR A 38 15.31 7.26 6.28
C THR A 38 14.78 6.12 7.16
N SER A 39 13.48 5.78 7.08
CA SER A 39 12.89 4.62 7.76
C SER A 39 12.88 3.34 6.91
N ALA A 40 12.73 3.46 5.59
CA ALA A 40 12.75 2.37 4.64
C ALA A 40 14.13 1.68 4.61
N GLU A 41 15.23 2.46 4.59
CA GLU A 41 16.59 1.93 4.68
C GLU A 41 16.85 1.16 5.99
N LYS A 42 16.08 1.44 7.06
CA LYS A 42 16.21 0.77 8.36
C LYS A 42 15.31 -0.46 8.51
N HIS A 43 14.29 -0.63 7.67
CA HIS A 43 13.17 -1.54 7.96
C HIS A 43 12.60 -2.31 6.76
N PHE A 44 12.73 -1.81 5.53
CA PHE A 44 12.11 -2.40 4.34
C PHE A 44 13.10 -3.27 3.55
N MET A 45 12.77 -4.55 3.41
CA MET A 45 13.48 -5.52 2.58
C MET A 45 15.01 -5.48 2.80
N LEU A 46 15.42 -5.59 4.07
CA LEU A 46 16.83 -5.60 4.47
C LEU A 46 17.55 -6.80 3.85
N GLY A 47 18.73 -6.57 3.28
CA GLY A 47 19.53 -7.60 2.61
C GLY A 47 19.14 -7.88 1.15
N LEU A 48 17.98 -7.41 0.68
CA LEU A 48 17.57 -7.50 -0.73
C LEU A 48 17.92 -6.22 -1.52
N GLN A 49 18.00 -6.36 -2.84
CA GLN A 49 18.09 -5.22 -3.76
C GLN A 49 16.74 -4.50 -3.81
N VAL A 50 16.75 -3.18 -3.60
CA VAL A 50 15.53 -2.36 -3.62
C VAL A 50 15.69 -1.19 -4.59
N THR A 51 14.75 -1.06 -5.51
CA THR A 51 14.58 0.12 -6.34
C THR A 51 13.25 0.77 -5.97
N TYR A 52 13.33 1.96 -5.42
CA TYR A 52 12.16 2.76 -5.10
C TYR A 52 11.77 3.62 -6.34
N TYR A 53 10.50 4.02 -6.53
CA TYR A 53 10.00 4.79 -7.70
C TYR A 53 9.09 5.98 -7.31
N VAL A 54 9.51 7.23 -7.64
CA VAL A 54 8.80 8.48 -7.34
C VAL A 54 7.69 8.65 -8.35
N PHE A 55 6.58 9.17 -7.87
CA PHE A 55 5.69 9.99 -8.67
C PHE A 55 5.44 11.32 -7.91
N THR A 56 5.97 12.42 -8.44
CA THR A 56 5.90 13.78 -7.87
C THR A 56 5.87 14.84 -8.95
N ASP A 57 5.25 15.97 -8.63
CA ASP A 57 5.28 17.23 -9.38
C ASP A 57 6.53 18.08 -9.10
N GLN A 58 7.25 17.81 -8.00
CA GLN A 58 8.37 18.64 -7.51
C GLN A 58 9.66 17.83 -7.39
N ALA A 59 10.15 17.34 -8.54
CA ALA A 59 11.33 16.47 -8.63
C ALA A 59 12.59 17.08 -7.99
N ASP A 60 12.83 18.38 -8.20
CA ASP A 60 14.02 19.09 -7.70
C ASP A 60 14.08 19.22 -6.16
N LYS A 61 12.94 18.96 -5.48
CA LYS A 61 12.86 18.94 -4.02
C LYS A 61 13.10 17.57 -3.39
N VAL A 62 13.24 16.50 -4.18
CA VAL A 62 13.51 15.16 -3.64
C VAL A 62 14.81 15.22 -2.82
N PRO A 63 14.80 14.94 -1.50
CA PRO A 63 15.96 15.10 -0.67
C PRO A 63 17.02 14.06 -1.07
N ILE A 64 18.26 14.54 -1.19
CA ILE A 64 19.42 13.68 -1.39
C ILE A 64 19.64 12.91 -0.09
N ILE A 65 19.40 11.61 -0.13
CA ILE A 65 19.54 10.69 1.00
C ILE A 65 20.55 9.62 0.60
N GLU A 66 21.54 9.36 1.45
CA GLU A 66 22.47 8.25 1.26
C GLU A 66 21.73 6.91 1.39
N LEU A 67 21.94 6.03 0.41
CA LEU A 67 21.28 4.73 0.32
C LEU A 67 22.28 3.61 0.60
N GLY A 68 21.78 2.47 1.10
CA GLY A 68 22.57 1.27 1.23
C GLY A 68 23.08 0.73 -0.12
N PRO A 69 24.20 -0.03 -0.14
CA PRO A 69 24.74 -0.60 -1.37
C PRO A 69 23.69 -1.42 -2.15
N ARG A 70 23.66 -1.24 -3.47
CA ARG A 70 22.65 -1.85 -4.40
C ARG A 70 21.21 -1.38 -4.16
N ARG A 71 20.99 -0.17 -3.63
CA ARG A 71 19.66 0.46 -3.56
C ARG A 71 19.65 1.73 -4.41
N SER A 72 18.50 2.06 -5.01
CA SER A 72 18.37 3.22 -5.89
C SER A 72 17.04 3.95 -5.65
N LEU A 73 17.12 5.28 -5.49
CA LEU A 73 16.00 6.09 -5.02
C LEU A 73 15.27 6.82 -6.12
N LYS A 74 13.99 6.49 -6.22
CA LYS A 74 12.85 7.37 -6.53
C LYS A 74 11.76 7.01 -5.43
N VAL A 75 10.76 7.78 -5.03
CA VAL A 75 10.31 7.96 -3.59
C VAL A 75 8.94 7.24 -3.21
N ILE A 76 8.17 7.17 -2.06
CA ILE A 76 7.78 7.89 -0.77
C ILE A 76 6.91 6.98 0.20
N GLN A 77 6.68 7.28 1.52
CA GLN A 77 5.65 6.77 2.53
C GLN A 77 6.07 7.04 4.02
N GLU A 78 5.92 6.13 5.01
CA GLU A 78 6.74 6.08 6.27
C GLU A 78 6.76 4.68 6.97
N PHE A 79 7.92 4.01 7.12
CA PHE A 79 8.07 2.72 7.84
C PHE A 79 8.43 2.90 9.33
N LYS A 80 8.19 1.87 10.16
CA LYS A 80 8.46 1.88 11.62
C LYS A 80 9.00 0.57 12.21
N GLY A 81 8.97 -0.53 11.45
CA GLY A 81 9.48 -1.84 11.88
C GLY A 81 9.61 -2.80 10.70
N ARG A 82 10.32 -3.94 10.87
CA ARG A 82 10.72 -4.83 9.76
C ARG A 82 9.53 -5.23 8.88
N PHE A 83 9.57 -4.76 7.64
CA PHE A 83 8.66 -5.10 6.54
C PHE A 83 9.52 -5.89 5.54
N GLY A 84 9.57 -7.21 5.74
CA GLY A 84 10.54 -8.08 5.04
C GLY A 84 9.93 -8.91 3.93
N SER A 85 10.74 -9.85 3.45
CA SER A 85 10.42 -10.76 2.34
C SER A 85 9.18 -11.63 2.57
N GLU A 86 8.71 -11.79 3.82
CA GLU A 86 7.43 -12.43 4.14
C GLU A 86 6.21 -11.72 3.52
N ALA A 87 6.33 -10.46 3.11
CA ALA A 87 5.26 -9.74 2.42
C ALA A 87 5.16 -10.12 0.92
N LEU A 88 6.19 -10.73 0.33
CA LEU A 88 6.28 -11.00 -1.11
C LEU A 88 5.47 -12.24 -1.52
N GLY A 89 4.44 -12.05 -2.36
CA GLY A 89 3.70 -13.10 -3.05
C GLY A 89 3.35 -12.66 -4.47
N ASP A 90 2.70 -13.52 -5.24
CA ASP A 90 2.40 -13.27 -6.65
C ASP A 90 1.40 -12.11 -6.82
N SER A 91 0.46 -12.00 -5.88
CA SER A 91 -0.48 -10.90 -5.70
C SER A 91 -0.77 -10.71 -4.19
N VAL A 92 -0.68 -9.48 -3.70
CA VAL A 92 -0.59 -9.15 -2.26
C VAL A 92 -1.58 -8.03 -1.93
N ALA A 93 -2.42 -8.26 -0.92
CA ALA A 93 -3.37 -7.27 -0.41
C ALA A 93 -3.20 -7.04 1.10
N LEU A 94 -3.27 -5.77 1.52
CA LEU A 94 -3.34 -5.35 2.92
C LEU A 94 -4.80 -5.34 3.41
N VAL A 95 -5.05 -5.91 4.59
CA VAL A 95 -6.36 -5.79 5.26
C VAL A 95 -6.42 -4.47 6.05
N HIS A 96 -7.51 -3.70 5.88
CA HIS A 96 -7.63 -2.36 6.45
C HIS A 96 -7.79 -2.35 7.98
N ALA A 97 -6.95 -1.57 8.68
CA ALA A 97 -6.85 -1.56 10.14
C ALA A 97 -8.14 -1.17 10.89
N TRP A 98 -9.00 -0.35 10.28
CA TRP A 98 -10.31 -0.02 10.88
C TRP A 98 -11.42 -1.06 10.60
N TYR A 99 -11.24 -1.97 9.62
CA TYR A 99 -12.30 -2.90 9.19
C TYR A 99 -12.04 -4.37 9.56
N TYR A 100 -10.80 -4.78 9.85
CA TYR A 100 -10.46 -6.22 10.08
C TYR A 100 -11.26 -6.93 11.20
N LYS A 101 -11.82 -6.18 12.16
CA LYS A 101 -12.68 -6.68 13.25
C LYS A 101 -14.18 -6.46 13.02
N LEU A 102 -14.56 -5.70 12.00
CA LEU A 102 -15.96 -5.36 11.76
C LEU A 102 -16.65 -6.47 10.96
N PRO A 103 -17.94 -6.76 11.23
CA PRO A 103 -18.71 -7.69 10.43
C PRO A 103 -18.96 -7.11 9.02
N LYS A 104 -19.15 -8.00 8.03
CA LYS A 104 -19.07 -7.67 6.59
C LYS A 104 -20.13 -6.66 6.12
N ASP A 105 -21.24 -6.52 6.83
CA ASP A 105 -22.26 -5.49 6.63
C ASP A 105 -21.71 -4.07 6.80
N LYS A 106 -20.70 -3.87 7.66
CA LYS A 106 -20.08 -2.56 7.95
C LYS A 106 -18.92 -2.21 7.01
N PHE A 107 -18.60 -3.07 6.04
CA PHE A 107 -17.59 -2.76 5.03
C PHE A 107 -18.12 -1.70 4.05
N THR A 108 -17.41 -0.58 3.94
CA THR A 108 -17.80 0.55 3.08
C THR A 108 -17.40 0.34 1.62
N TYR A 109 -17.69 -0.84 1.06
CA TYR A 109 -17.62 -1.02 -0.39
C TYR A 109 -18.58 -0.05 -1.10
N ASP A 110 -18.33 0.22 -2.38
CA ASP A 110 -19.28 1.00 -3.17
C ASP A 110 -20.61 0.25 -3.33
N ARG A 111 -21.72 0.95 -3.03
CA ARG A 111 -23.09 0.41 -3.04
C ARG A 111 -23.96 1.02 -4.13
N ASN A 112 -23.41 1.88 -5.00
CA ASN A 112 -24.09 2.47 -6.14
C ASN A 112 -24.02 1.51 -7.33
N PRO A 113 -25.13 0.92 -7.82
CA PRO A 113 -25.09 -0.05 -8.91
C PRO A 113 -24.63 0.53 -10.27
N LYS A 114 -24.42 1.84 -10.37
CA LYS A 114 -23.83 2.51 -11.53
C LYS A 114 -22.29 2.55 -11.52
N SER A 115 -21.64 2.28 -10.38
CA SER A 115 -20.18 2.21 -10.29
C SER A 115 -19.67 0.83 -10.68
N LYS A 116 -18.59 0.76 -11.44
CA LYS A 116 -17.84 -0.49 -11.71
C LYS A 116 -17.26 -1.09 -10.43
N ALA A 117 -17.06 -0.29 -9.37
CA ALA A 117 -16.63 -0.75 -8.06
C ALA A 117 -17.73 -1.42 -7.21
N TYR A 118 -19.00 -1.41 -7.66
CA TYR A 118 -20.16 -1.89 -6.90
C TYR A 118 -20.00 -3.31 -6.32
N MET A 119 -20.24 -3.47 -5.02
CA MET A 119 -20.24 -4.76 -4.31
C MET A 119 -21.34 -4.85 -3.25
N GLU A 120 -22.04 -5.97 -3.19
CA GLU A 120 -22.95 -6.31 -2.08
C GLU A 120 -22.22 -6.99 -0.91
N THR A 121 -21.18 -7.78 -1.21
CA THR A 121 -20.42 -8.55 -0.21
C THR A 121 -18.98 -8.76 -0.68
N GLY A 122 -18.13 -9.21 0.24
CA GLY A 122 -16.73 -9.53 -0.03
C GLY A 122 -16.09 -10.34 1.10
N ASP A 123 -14.80 -10.60 1.01
CA ASP A 123 -14.08 -11.44 1.98
C ASP A 123 -13.50 -10.60 3.12
N TYR A 124 -12.75 -9.58 2.74
CA TYR A 124 -12.15 -8.56 3.61
C TYR A 124 -12.33 -7.19 2.97
N TYR A 125 -12.25 -6.12 3.76
CA TYR A 125 -12.06 -4.78 3.22
C TYR A 125 -10.54 -4.50 3.16
N TYR A 126 -10.03 -4.38 1.94
CA TYR A 126 -8.63 -4.17 1.60
C TYR A 126 -8.27 -2.68 1.58
N HIS A 127 -7.01 -2.36 1.82
CA HIS A 127 -6.53 -0.98 1.97
C HIS A 127 -5.58 -0.58 0.84
N ALA A 128 -5.94 0.47 0.07
CA ALA A 128 -5.23 0.86 -1.15
C ALA A 128 -3.80 1.40 -0.93
N ALA A 129 -3.46 1.87 0.27
CA ALA A 129 -2.13 2.39 0.55
C ALA A 129 -1.01 1.32 0.48
N ILE A 130 -1.35 0.02 0.53
CA ILE A 130 -0.41 -1.07 0.24
C ILE A 130 -1.10 -2.21 -0.53
N PHE A 131 -0.67 -2.40 -1.77
CA PHE A 131 -0.85 -3.62 -2.55
C PHE A 131 0.49 -3.96 -3.23
N GLY A 132 0.61 -5.17 -3.78
CA GLY A 132 1.82 -5.60 -4.47
C GLY A 132 1.66 -6.94 -5.16
N GLY A 133 2.76 -7.47 -5.69
CA GLY A 133 2.76 -8.71 -6.45
C GLY A 133 4.00 -8.84 -7.35
N LEU A 134 3.93 -9.78 -8.29
CA LEU A 134 4.75 -9.74 -9.50
C LEU A 134 4.36 -8.52 -10.35
N CYS A 135 5.31 -7.97 -11.13
CA CYS A 135 5.09 -6.75 -11.90
C CYS A 135 3.86 -6.81 -12.81
N ASP A 136 3.63 -7.95 -13.46
CA ASP A 136 2.49 -8.16 -14.36
C ASP A 136 1.15 -8.16 -13.59
N ASN A 137 1.08 -8.86 -12.46
CA ASN A 137 -0.10 -8.88 -11.60
C ASN A 137 -0.41 -7.50 -10.96
N VAL A 138 0.62 -6.70 -10.68
CA VAL A 138 0.47 -5.31 -10.22
C VAL A 138 -0.02 -4.41 -11.37
N LYS A 139 0.46 -4.64 -12.60
CA LYS A 139 -0.03 -3.97 -13.78
C LYS A 139 -1.50 -4.31 -14.06
N ASP A 140 -1.89 -5.57 -14.03
CA ASP A 140 -3.27 -6.00 -14.28
C ASP A 140 -4.25 -5.38 -13.26
N LEU A 141 -3.86 -5.30 -11.99
CA LEU A 141 -4.60 -4.58 -10.95
C LEU A 141 -4.73 -3.09 -11.27
N ALA A 142 -3.62 -2.43 -11.62
CA ALA A 142 -3.60 -0.99 -11.92
C ALA A 142 -4.42 -0.65 -13.18
N ASP A 143 -4.29 -1.44 -14.24
CA ASP A 143 -5.06 -1.32 -15.48
C ASP A 143 -6.57 -1.53 -15.20
N TYR A 144 -6.94 -2.56 -14.42
CA TYR A 144 -8.33 -2.80 -14.03
C TYR A 144 -8.93 -1.61 -13.26
N CYS A 145 -8.22 -1.11 -12.24
CA CYS A 145 -8.66 0.04 -11.46
C CYS A 145 -8.76 1.30 -12.33
N PHE A 146 -7.78 1.56 -13.20
CA PHE A 146 -7.82 2.70 -14.12
C PHE A 146 -9.00 2.63 -15.10
N LEU A 147 -9.22 1.48 -15.74
CA LEU A 147 -10.35 1.28 -16.66
C LEU A 147 -11.70 1.44 -15.94
N GLY A 148 -11.83 0.91 -14.72
CA GLY A 148 -13.01 1.10 -13.88
C GLY A 148 -13.28 2.57 -13.53
N ILE A 149 -12.24 3.32 -13.13
CA ILE A 149 -12.33 4.76 -12.82
C ILE A 149 -12.69 5.57 -14.08
N MET A 150 -12.15 5.21 -15.25
CA MET A 150 -12.45 5.90 -16.51
C MET A 150 -13.87 5.63 -16.99
N GLU A 151 -14.39 4.41 -16.82
CA GLU A 151 -15.77 4.09 -17.16
C GLU A 151 -16.77 4.74 -16.19
N ASP A 152 -16.47 4.78 -14.88
CA ASP A 152 -17.27 5.54 -13.92
C ASP A 152 -17.34 7.03 -14.31
N LYS A 153 -16.20 7.65 -14.62
CA LYS A 153 -16.13 9.05 -15.08
C LYS A 153 -16.93 9.31 -16.37
N LEU A 154 -16.86 8.41 -17.35
CA LEU A 154 -17.67 8.50 -18.58
C LEU A 154 -19.18 8.44 -18.29
N ASN A 155 -19.59 7.76 -17.22
CA ASN A 155 -20.97 7.68 -16.76
C ASN A 155 -21.38 8.79 -15.77
N ASN A 156 -20.51 9.77 -15.50
CA ASN A 156 -20.66 10.78 -14.42
C ASN A 156 -20.88 10.15 -13.03
N VAL A 157 -20.13 9.10 -12.73
CA VAL A 157 -20.04 8.41 -11.44
C VAL A 157 -18.65 8.60 -10.85
N GLU A 158 -18.57 8.64 -9.53
CA GLU A 158 -17.32 8.54 -8.77
C GLU A 158 -17.54 7.54 -7.62
N ALA A 159 -16.61 6.61 -7.42
CA ALA A 159 -16.73 5.58 -6.41
C ALA A 159 -16.45 6.13 -4.99
N LEU A 160 -17.18 5.61 -3.99
CA LEU A 160 -17.23 6.13 -2.61
C LEU A 160 -15.86 6.36 -1.97
N TRP A 161 -14.92 5.43 -2.16
CA TRP A 161 -13.53 5.56 -1.72
C TRP A 161 -12.55 5.51 -2.90
N HIS A 162 -12.95 6.07 -4.04
CA HIS A 162 -12.13 6.25 -5.24
C HIS A 162 -11.45 4.93 -5.66
N ASP A 163 -10.12 4.93 -5.84
CA ASP A 163 -9.29 3.79 -6.19
C ASP A 163 -9.40 2.62 -5.21
N GLU A 164 -9.59 2.86 -3.91
CA GLU A 164 -9.77 1.80 -2.92
C GLU A 164 -11.05 0.99 -3.16
N SER A 165 -12.09 1.60 -3.73
CA SER A 165 -13.32 0.88 -4.10
C SER A 165 -13.09 -0.07 -5.28
N HIS A 166 -12.40 0.39 -6.33
CA HIS A 166 -12.06 -0.46 -7.48
C HIS A 166 -11.04 -1.57 -7.12
N LEU A 167 -10.09 -1.27 -6.22
CA LEU A 167 -9.13 -2.24 -5.68
C LEU A 167 -9.82 -3.33 -4.85
N ASN A 168 -10.83 -2.98 -4.05
CA ASN A 168 -11.65 -3.95 -3.33
C ASN A 168 -12.45 -4.85 -4.30
N LYS A 169 -13.00 -4.26 -5.37
CA LYS A 169 -13.66 -5.01 -6.45
C LYS A 169 -12.72 -5.98 -7.15
N TYR A 170 -11.49 -5.54 -7.46
CA TYR A 170 -10.46 -6.38 -8.07
C TYR A 170 -10.12 -7.58 -7.19
N PHE A 171 -9.74 -7.38 -5.92
CA PHE A 171 -9.37 -8.48 -5.03
C PHE A 171 -10.56 -9.39 -4.63
N TRP A 172 -11.81 -8.94 -4.81
CA TRP A 172 -12.97 -9.81 -4.69
C TRP A 172 -13.12 -10.77 -5.89
N LEU A 173 -12.81 -10.33 -7.12
CA LEU A 173 -12.79 -11.17 -8.32
C LEU A 173 -11.52 -12.05 -8.39
N HIS A 174 -10.37 -11.46 -8.09
CA HIS A 174 -9.04 -12.03 -8.24
C HIS A 174 -8.41 -12.17 -6.84
N LYS A 175 -8.59 -13.34 -6.21
CA LYS A 175 -8.18 -13.55 -4.81
C LYS A 175 -6.65 -13.38 -4.66
N PRO A 176 -6.17 -12.55 -3.72
CA PRO A 176 -4.74 -12.32 -3.53
C PRO A 176 -4.04 -13.59 -2.99
N SER A 177 -2.86 -13.90 -3.53
CA SER A 177 -2.01 -15.00 -3.07
C SER A 177 -1.49 -14.83 -1.63
N ARG A 178 -1.46 -13.60 -1.12
CA ARG A 178 -1.07 -13.27 0.24
C ARG A 178 -1.88 -12.12 0.80
N LEU A 179 -2.38 -12.31 2.03
CA LEU A 179 -2.93 -11.26 2.86
C LEU A 179 -1.88 -10.83 3.88
N VAL A 180 -1.64 -9.52 4.00
CA VAL A 180 -0.85 -8.96 5.11
C VAL A 180 -1.78 -8.32 6.14
N SER A 181 -1.49 -8.57 7.41
CA SER A 181 -2.29 -8.13 8.56
C SER A 181 -2.20 -6.61 8.78
N PRO A 182 -3.10 -6.00 9.57
CA PRO A 182 -3.01 -4.59 9.96
C PRO A 182 -1.70 -4.20 10.66
N GLU A 183 -0.90 -5.15 11.15
CA GLU A 183 0.50 -4.93 11.58
C GLU A 183 1.35 -4.25 10.50
N TYR A 184 1.05 -4.50 9.22
CA TYR A 184 1.74 -3.94 8.06
C TYR A 184 1.24 -2.55 7.66
N CYS A 185 0.18 -2.01 8.28
CA CYS A 185 -0.28 -0.61 8.15
C CYS A 185 -1.27 -0.25 9.25
N TRP A 186 -0.80 0.36 10.34
CA TRP A 186 -1.61 0.60 11.54
C TRP A 186 -1.92 2.08 11.80
N ASP A 187 -3.16 2.40 12.17
CA ASP A 187 -3.53 3.73 12.68
C ASP A 187 -3.26 3.81 14.19
N PRO A 188 -2.34 4.67 14.67
CA PRO A 188 -1.95 4.70 16.08
C PRO A 188 -3.09 5.13 17.02
N VAL A 189 -4.14 5.78 16.49
CA VAL A 189 -5.35 6.22 17.22
C VAL A 189 -6.25 5.04 17.62
N ILE A 190 -6.12 3.88 16.97
CA ILE A 190 -6.87 2.68 17.36
C ILE A 190 -6.32 2.15 18.69
N ASN A 191 -7.09 2.35 19.77
CA ASN A 191 -6.72 1.98 21.13
C ASN A 191 -6.64 0.46 21.36
N GLU A 192 -7.42 -0.35 20.63
CA GLU A 192 -7.49 -1.80 20.86
C GLU A 192 -6.44 -2.58 20.06
N LYS A 193 -5.32 -2.90 20.71
CA LYS A 193 -4.13 -3.52 20.08
C LYS A 193 -3.89 -4.99 20.49
N ARG A 194 -4.90 -5.68 21.05
CA ARG A 194 -4.77 -7.05 21.60
C ARG A 194 -4.21 -8.08 20.60
N ASP A 195 -4.52 -7.92 19.32
CA ASP A 195 -4.14 -8.83 18.23
C ASP A 195 -3.00 -8.27 17.36
N ILE A 196 -2.41 -7.13 17.77
CA ILE A 196 -1.38 -6.39 17.05
C ILE A 196 -0.09 -6.44 17.86
N ASN A 197 0.81 -7.37 17.51
CA ASN A 197 2.03 -7.63 18.27
C ASN A 197 3.15 -6.68 17.86
N VAL A 198 3.20 -6.31 16.57
CA VAL A 198 4.21 -5.41 16.00
C VAL A 198 3.58 -4.46 14.99
N THR A 199 3.87 -3.16 15.07
CA THR A 199 3.49 -2.17 14.04
C THR A 199 4.67 -1.87 13.12
N ARG A 200 4.56 -2.23 11.83
CA ARG A 200 5.65 -2.21 10.84
C ARG A 200 5.60 -0.98 9.92
N LEU A 201 4.41 -0.55 9.55
CA LEU A 201 4.10 0.76 8.96
C LEU A 201 3.02 1.42 9.84
N ILE A 202 3.08 2.73 10.03
CA ILE A 202 2.11 3.47 10.87
C ILE A 202 1.59 4.66 10.07
N TRP A 203 0.29 4.93 10.14
CA TRP A 203 -0.31 6.12 9.54
C TRP A 203 0.32 7.40 10.11
N ALA A 204 0.88 8.22 9.21
CA ALA A 204 1.35 9.55 9.58
C ALA A 204 0.16 10.48 9.93
N PRO A 205 0.34 11.48 10.81
CA PRO A 205 -0.73 12.41 11.19
C PRO A 205 -1.39 13.08 9.97
N LYS A 206 -2.71 12.95 9.90
CA LYS A 206 -3.53 13.45 8.78
C LYS A 206 -3.67 14.97 8.87
N HIS A 207 -3.13 15.68 7.89
CA HIS A 207 -3.15 17.14 7.81
C HIS A 207 -3.92 17.64 6.58
N TYR A 208 -5.11 17.07 6.32
CA TYR A 208 -5.89 17.31 5.09
C TYR A 208 -6.07 18.80 4.79
N ASP A 209 -6.47 19.61 5.76
CA ASP A 209 -6.73 21.05 5.60
C ASP A 209 -5.49 21.89 5.24
N LYS A 210 -4.29 21.35 5.47
CA LYS A 210 -3.01 21.99 5.12
C LYS A 210 -2.44 21.48 3.80
N LEU A 211 -2.69 20.21 3.47
CA LEU A 211 -2.02 19.48 2.39
C LEU A 211 -2.86 19.31 1.12
N ARG A 212 -4.20 19.38 1.21
CA ARG A 212 -5.10 19.33 0.06
C ARG A 212 -5.67 20.72 -0.23
N THR A 213 -5.35 21.26 -1.40
CA THR A 213 -6.20 22.29 -2.01
C THR A 213 -7.46 21.63 -2.58
N ARG A 214 -8.59 22.33 -2.53
CA ARG A 214 -9.78 22.00 -3.31
C ARG A 214 -9.64 22.55 -4.74
#